data_AF-A0A9D9YI20-F1
#
_entry.id   AF-A0A9D9YI20-F1
#
_cell.length_a   1.000
_cell.length_b   1.000
_cell.length_c   1.000
_cell.angle_alpha   90.00
_cell.angle_beta   90.00
_cell.angle_gamma   90.00
#
_symmetry.space_group_name_H-M   'P 1'
#
loop_
_entity.id
_entity.type
_entity.pdbx_description
1 polymer ?
#
loop_
_entity_poly.entity_id
_entity_poly.type
_entity_poly.pdbx_seq_one_letter_code
_entity_poly.pdbx_strand_id
1 'polypeptide(L)'
;MQNKIHCSHSSSLIVLDRDGVINQDTPYFVKSNEEFIFLPGSLEAIRRLTAAGYPISIATNQSGIGRGYLNEEILSHIHQKMLNAIRQHGGNIIDIAYCPHVPEDCCVCRKPKPGLLMHLAQSSDRLIQNIIFIGDRLSDLKTAEKAGSQFILVRSSMTEPEVEKNYPHILQFDSLLDTVNYLLVK
;
A
#
# COMPACT_ATOMS: atom_id res chain seq x y z
N MET A 1 -21.88 -14.88 2.69
CA MET A 1 -21.82 -13.79 3.69
C MET A 1 -21.07 -12.65 3.04
N GLN A 2 -21.68 -11.48 2.88
CA GLN A 2 -21.05 -10.33 2.20
C GLN A 2 -19.99 -9.73 3.13
N ASN A 3 -18.72 -9.76 2.72
CA ASN A 3 -17.63 -9.00 3.35
C ASN A 3 -17.93 -7.51 3.16
N LYS A 4 -18.70 -6.91 4.08
CA LYS A 4 -18.88 -5.47 4.14
C LYS A 4 -17.72 -4.87 4.91
N ILE A 5 -16.87 -4.13 4.21
CA ILE A 5 -15.97 -3.16 4.82
C ILE A 5 -16.83 -2.19 5.62
N HIS A 6 -16.69 -2.19 6.95
CA HIS A 6 -17.30 -1.18 7.81
C HIS A 6 -16.35 0.03 7.85
N CYS A 7 -16.70 1.08 7.10
CA CYS A 7 -16.02 2.37 7.14
C CYS A 7 -16.82 3.36 7.99
N SER A 8 -16.15 4.02 8.93
CA SER A 8 -16.52 5.38 9.30
C SER A 8 -15.37 6.29 8.84
N HIS A 9 -15.71 7.35 8.09
CA HIS A 9 -14.74 8.16 7.32
C HIS A 9 -13.60 8.75 8.18
N SER A 10 -13.82 8.96 9.48
CA SER A 10 -12.80 9.48 10.41
C SER A 10 -12.04 8.40 11.19
N SER A 11 -12.54 7.15 11.27
CA SER A 11 -11.92 6.08 12.08
C SER A 11 -11.00 5.17 11.28
N SER A 12 -11.19 5.05 9.97
CA SER A 12 -10.42 4.11 9.16
C SER A 12 -9.13 4.74 8.61
N LEU A 13 -8.02 3.98 8.66
CA LEU A 13 -6.77 4.33 7.99
C LEU A 13 -6.66 3.54 6.69
N ILE A 14 -6.45 4.25 5.59
CA ILE A 14 -6.09 3.63 4.33
C ILE A 14 -4.59 3.40 4.33
N VAL A 15 -4.18 2.14 4.22
CA VAL A 15 -2.77 1.80 4.00
C VAL A 15 -2.64 1.32 2.56
N LEU A 16 -1.67 1.86 1.84
CA LEU A 16 -1.37 1.48 0.46
C LEU A 16 -0.05 0.73 0.41
N ASP A 17 0.07 -0.32 -0.39
CA ASP A 17 1.40 -0.67 -0.91
C ASP A 17 1.86 0.43 -1.89
N ARG A 18 3.14 0.39 -2.24
CA ARG A 18 3.77 1.39 -3.13
C ARG A 18 3.89 0.85 -4.55
N ASP A 19 4.77 -0.14 -4.72
CA ASP A 19 5.07 -0.75 -6.01
C ASP A 19 3.91 -1.67 -6.41
N GLY A 20 3.29 -1.42 -7.57
CA GLY A 20 2.10 -2.14 -8.06
C GLY A 20 0.77 -1.46 -7.72
N VAL A 21 0.77 -0.48 -6.82
CA VAL A 21 -0.45 0.22 -6.34
C VAL A 21 -0.41 1.72 -6.61
N ILE A 22 0.69 2.39 -6.24
CA ILE A 22 0.91 3.82 -6.49
C ILE A 22 1.77 4.00 -7.75
N ASN A 23 2.85 3.25 -7.86
CA ASN A 23 3.75 3.25 -9.01
C ASN A 23 3.83 1.87 -9.66
N GLN A 24 4.37 1.82 -10.88
CA GLN A 24 4.64 0.57 -11.56
C GLN A 24 5.60 -0.28 -10.75
N ASP A 25 5.26 -1.56 -10.56
CA ASP A 25 6.19 -2.54 -9.99
C ASP A 25 7.13 -3.07 -11.08
N THR A 26 8.33 -3.47 -10.68
CA THR A 26 9.33 -4.05 -11.58
C THR A 26 9.99 -5.26 -10.92
N PRO A 27 10.32 -6.31 -11.69
CA PRO A 27 11.08 -7.45 -11.16
C PRO A 27 12.52 -7.08 -10.73
N TYR A 28 12.99 -5.87 -11.07
CA TYR A 28 14.36 -5.41 -10.86
C TYR A 28 14.47 -4.26 -9.85
N PHE A 29 13.43 -4.05 -9.03
CA PHE A 29 13.32 -2.96 -8.06
C PHE A 29 13.26 -1.58 -8.72
N VAL A 30 12.60 -0.63 -8.04
CA VAL A 30 12.67 0.79 -8.39
C VAL A 30 13.86 1.40 -7.66
N LYS A 31 14.90 1.76 -8.42
CA LYS A 31 16.23 2.14 -7.91
C LYS A 31 16.59 3.59 -8.16
N SER A 32 15.73 4.35 -8.83
CA SER A 32 15.94 5.78 -9.05
C SER A 32 14.61 6.52 -9.20
N ASN A 33 14.69 7.85 -9.22
CA ASN A 33 13.54 8.70 -9.48
C ASN A 33 12.93 8.43 -10.87
N GLU A 34 13.76 8.19 -11.89
CA GLU A 34 13.35 7.96 -13.27
C GLU A 34 12.58 6.64 -13.41
N GLU A 35 12.98 5.62 -12.64
CA GLU A 35 12.27 4.34 -12.57
C GLU A 35 10.94 4.44 -11.78
N PHE A 36 10.75 5.47 -10.96
CA PHE A 36 9.49 5.71 -10.24
C PHE A 36 8.45 6.35 -11.16
N ILE A 37 7.58 5.51 -11.71
CA ILE A 37 6.52 5.88 -12.66
C ILE A 37 5.15 5.64 -12.01
N PHE A 38 4.37 6.70 -11.81
CA PHE A 38 3.02 6.60 -11.26
C PHE A 38 2.11 5.75 -12.14
N LEU A 39 1.27 4.93 -11.52
CA LEU A 39 0.19 4.23 -12.22
C LEU A 39 -0.92 5.22 -12.60
N PRO A 40 -1.59 5.02 -13.75
CA PRO A 40 -2.73 5.85 -14.15
C PRO A 40 -3.79 5.93 -13.04
N GLY A 41 -4.23 7.14 -12.72
CA GLY A 41 -5.27 7.37 -11.71
C GLY A 41 -4.82 7.26 -10.25
N SER A 42 -3.61 6.80 -9.95
CA SER A 42 -3.12 6.65 -8.55
C SER A 42 -3.12 7.97 -7.78
N LEU A 43 -2.59 9.04 -8.37
CA LEU A 43 -2.57 10.38 -7.77
C LEU A 43 -3.99 10.92 -7.52
N GLU A 44 -4.89 10.72 -8.48
CA GLU A 44 -6.30 11.12 -8.36
C GLU A 44 -7.02 10.34 -7.25
N ALA A 45 -6.73 9.05 -7.13
CA ALA A 45 -7.29 8.21 -6.07
C ALA A 45 -6.86 8.70 -4.68
N ILE A 46 -5.57 8.98 -4.49
CA ILE A 46 -5.02 9.51 -3.24
C ILE A 46 -5.61 10.90 -2.93
N ARG A 47 -5.72 11.78 -3.93
CA ARG A 47 -6.37 13.09 -3.79
C ARG A 47 -7.81 12.95 -3.30
N ARG A 48 -8.58 12.03 -3.88
CA ARG A 48 -9.99 11.83 -3.50
C ARG A 48 -10.16 11.26 -2.11
N LEU A 49 -9.32 10.30 -1.70
CA LEU A 49 -9.30 9.81 -0.33
C LEU A 49 -8.96 10.95 0.66
N THR A 50 -7.98 11.78 0.31
CA THR A 50 -7.59 12.95 1.11
C THR A 50 -8.75 13.94 1.24
N ALA A 51 -9.42 14.28 0.13
CA ALA A 51 -10.57 15.19 0.11
C ALA A 51 -11.77 14.63 0.90
N ALA A 52 -11.91 13.30 0.96
CA ALA A 52 -12.93 12.62 1.77
C ALA A 52 -12.54 12.50 3.27
N GLY A 53 -11.37 13.00 3.67
CA GLY A 53 -10.92 13.04 5.06
C GLY A 53 -10.26 11.75 5.55
N TYR A 54 -9.96 10.79 4.67
CA TYR A 54 -9.24 9.58 5.08
C TYR A 54 -7.76 9.92 5.35
N PRO A 55 -7.20 9.50 6.49
CA PRO A 55 -5.75 9.41 6.64
C PRO A 55 -5.22 8.28 5.76
N ILE A 56 -4.04 8.52 5.17
CA ILE A 56 -3.42 7.60 4.21
C ILE A 56 -1.97 7.36 4.62
N SER A 57 -1.56 6.10 4.73
CA SER A 57 -0.18 5.70 4.98
C SER A 57 0.30 4.69 3.94
N ILE A 58 1.60 4.47 3.87
CA ILE A 58 2.21 3.51 2.93
C ILE A 58 2.94 2.41 3.70
N ALA A 59 2.76 1.15 3.29
CA ALA A 59 3.46 -0.01 3.83
C ALA A 59 4.14 -0.83 2.71
N THR A 60 5.47 -0.71 2.58
CA THR A 60 6.20 -1.27 1.43
C THR A 60 7.43 -2.11 1.80
N ASN A 61 7.67 -3.20 1.05
CA ASN A 61 8.91 -3.97 1.15
C ASN A 61 9.95 -3.36 0.19
N GLN A 62 11.07 -2.84 0.72
CA GLN A 62 12.16 -2.21 -0.05
C GLN A 62 13.46 -3.01 0.08
N SER A 63 13.39 -4.33 -0.20
CA SER A 63 14.55 -5.23 -0.06
C SER A 63 15.69 -4.97 -1.04
N GLY A 64 15.52 -4.06 -2.00
CA GLY A 64 16.64 -3.57 -2.80
C GLY A 64 17.74 -2.96 -1.94
N ILE A 65 17.41 -2.43 -0.75
CA ILE A 65 18.39 -1.92 0.22
C ILE A 65 19.23 -3.07 0.78
N GLY A 66 18.62 -4.07 1.40
CA GLY A 66 19.33 -5.22 1.94
C GLY A 66 20.08 -6.04 0.88
N ARG A 67 19.66 -5.95 -0.40
CA ARG A 67 20.36 -6.56 -1.54
C ARG A 67 21.50 -5.69 -2.10
N GLY A 68 21.66 -4.45 -1.65
CA GLY A 68 22.68 -3.52 -2.13
C GLY A 68 22.40 -2.90 -3.51
N TYR A 69 21.16 -2.95 -4.01
CA TYR A 69 20.77 -2.35 -5.29
C TYR A 69 20.49 -0.86 -5.22
N LEU A 70 20.14 -0.37 -4.04
CA LEU A 70 20.00 1.04 -3.70
C LEU A 70 20.32 1.21 -2.21
N ASN A 71 20.51 2.46 -1.76
CA ASN A 71 20.69 2.79 -0.35
C ASN A 71 19.48 3.60 0.17
N GLU A 72 19.47 3.92 1.46
CA GLU A 72 18.39 4.69 2.08
C GLU A 72 18.28 6.12 1.54
N GLU A 73 19.39 6.73 1.11
CA GLU A 73 19.39 8.06 0.52
C GLU A 73 18.62 8.08 -0.81
N ILE A 74 18.89 7.11 -1.69
CA ILE A 74 18.14 6.94 -2.95
C ILE A 74 16.66 6.68 -2.66
N LEU A 75 16.35 5.81 -1.69
CA LEU A 75 14.95 5.56 -1.31
C LEU A 75 14.26 6.83 -0.81
N SER A 76 14.96 7.63 0.00
CA SER A 76 14.48 8.93 0.49
C SER A 76 14.16 9.88 -0.65
N HIS A 77 15.02 9.98 -1.68
CA HIS A 77 14.75 10.79 -2.87
C HIS A 77 13.53 10.31 -3.66
N ILE A 78 13.37 8.99 -3.82
CA ILE A 78 12.18 8.41 -4.45
C ILE A 78 10.92 8.77 -3.66
N HIS A 79 10.94 8.61 -2.34
CA HIS A 79 9.82 8.98 -1.48
C HIS A 79 9.54 10.49 -1.51
N GLN A 80 10.56 11.35 -1.58
CA GLN A 80 10.38 12.80 -1.72
C GLN A 80 9.72 13.15 -3.05
N LYS A 81 10.17 12.58 -4.18
CA LYS A 81 9.52 12.74 -5.48
C LYS A 81 8.05 12.34 -5.41
N MET A 82 7.78 11.17 -4.84
CA MET A 82 6.42 10.64 -4.67
C MET A 82 5.55 11.58 -3.84
N LEU A 83 5.99 11.96 -2.64
CA LEU A 83 5.25 12.83 -1.73
C LEU A 83 5.01 14.23 -2.33
N ASN A 84 5.98 14.79 -3.04
CA ASN A 84 5.83 16.09 -3.70
C ASN A 84 4.76 16.03 -4.79
N ALA A 85 4.78 15.01 -5.65
CA ALA A 85 3.76 14.83 -6.67
C ALA A 85 2.37 14.62 -6.04
N ILE A 86 2.25 13.79 -5.00
CA ILE A 86 0.98 13.59 -4.27
C ILE A 86 0.44 14.92 -3.71
N ARG A 87 1.28 15.71 -3.02
CA ARG A 87 0.89 17.02 -2.46
C ARG A 87 0.49 18.02 -3.54
N GLN A 88 1.23 18.08 -4.64
CA GLN A 88 0.90 18.96 -5.78
C GLN A 88 -0.46 18.61 -6.40
N HIS A 89 -0.87 17.34 -6.33
CA HIS A 89 -2.19 16.88 -6.77
C HIS A 89 -3.26 17.00 -5.67
N GLY A 90 -2.96 17.59 -4.50
CA GLY A 90 -3.92 17.76 -3.40
C GLY A 90 -4.14 16.50 -2.56
N GLY A 91 -3.27 15.50 -2.67
CA GLY A 91 -3.25 14.34 -1.79
C GLY A 91 -2.34 14.54 -0.57
N ASN A 92 -2.49 13.70 0.45
CA ASN A 92 -1.63 13.70 1.62
C ASN A 92 -1.33 12.27 2.09
N ILE A 93 -0.07 12.01 2.44
CA ILE A 93 0.38 10.78 3.10
C ILE A 93 0.89 11.17 4.48
N ILE A 94 0.34 10.56 5.53
CA ILE A 94 0.69 10.90 6.92
C ILE A 94 1.90 10.12 7.44
N ASP A 95 2.18 8.93 6.87
CA ASP A 95 3.29 8.08 7.30
C ASP A 95 3.70 7.09 6.19
N ILE A 96 4.97 6.68 6.19
CA ILE A 96 5.54 5.66 5.29
C ILE A 96 6.33 4.66 6.14
N ALA A 97 5.80 3.45 6.31
CA ALA A 97 6.53 2.33 6.88
C ALA A 97 7.15 1.49 5.76
N TYR A 98 8.45 1.23 5.82
CA TYR A 98 9.13 0.35 4.87
C TYR A 98 10.02 -0.69 5.54
N CYS A 99 10.19 -1.83 4.87
CA CYS A 99 11.12 -2.87 5.29
C CYS A 99 12.32 -2.96 4.33
N PRO A 100 13.55 -2.63 4.75
CA PRO A 100 14.74 -2.71 3.88
C PRO A 100 15.31 -4.12 3.75
N HIS A 101 14.86 -5.05 4.59
CA HIS A 101 15.46 -6.38 4.79
C HIS A 101 15.23 -7.37 3.65
N VAL A 102 16.19 -8.25 3.46
CA VAL A 102 16.07 -9.44 2.61
C VAL A 102 15.29 -10.55 3.34
N PRO A 103 14.76 -11.57 2.63
CA PRO A 103 14.04 -12.67 3.27
C PRO A 103 14.81 -13.37 4.39
N GLU A 104 16.14 -13.47 4.24
CA GLU A 104 17.04 -14.20 5.12
C GLU A 104 17.24 -13.50 6.48
N ASP A 105 17.03 -12.19 6.56
CA ASP A 105 17.23 -11.39 7.78
C ASP A 105 16.23 -11.74 8.91
N CYS A 106 15.19 -12.53 8.60
CA CYS A 106 14.17 -12.99 9.55
C CYS A 106 13.47 -11.86 10.35
N CYS A 107 13.55 -10.60 9.88
CA CYS A 107 13.02 -9.43 10.56
C CYS A 107 11.50 -9.51 10.79
N VAL A 108 10.95 -8.73 11.71
CA VAL A 108 9.50 -8.75 12.03
C VAL A 108 8.64 -7.91 11.08
N CYS A 109 9.26 -7.02 10.30
CA CYS A 109 8.55 -6.04 9.47
C CYS A 109 8.26 -6.52 8.04
N ARG A 110 9.10 -7.36 7.44
CA ARG A 110 8.93 -7.78 6.03
C ARG A 110 7.57 -8.46 5.79
N LYS A 111 6.76 -7.93 4.88
CA LYS A 111 5.52 -8.60 4.40
C LYS A 111 5.90 -9.99 3.86
N PRO A 112 5.22 -11.08 4.26
CA PRO A 112 3.86 -11.14 4.79
C PRO A 112 3.73 -11.08 6.33
N LYS A 113 4.69 -10.54 7.08
CA LYS A 113 4.55 -10.31 8.52
C LYS A 113 3.79 -8.99 8.78
N PRO A 114 3.02 -8.88 9.88
CA PRO A 114 2.14 -7.74 10.13
C PRO A 114 2.87 -6.48 10.63
N GLY A 115 4.20 -6.53 10.81
CA GLY A 115 4.95 -5.50 11.54
C GLY A 115 4.78 -4.07 10.98
N LEU A 116 4.75 -3.89 9.66
CA LEU A 116 4.51 -2.56 9.07
C LEU A 116 3.10 -2.03 9.38
N LEU A 117 2.07 -2.88 9.29
CA LEU A 117 0.69 -2.45 9.60
C LEU A 117 0.51 -2.18 11.10
N MET A 118 1.14 -2.99 11.96
CA MET A 118 1.13 -2.76 13.41
C MET A 118 1.80 -1.43 13.78
N HIS A 119 2.92 -1.11 13.13
CA HIS A 119 3.59 0.17 13.31
C HIS A 119 2.69 1.34 12.91
N LEU A 120 2.08 1.29 11.72
CA LEU A 120 1.20 2.35 11.22
C LEU A 120 -0.08 2.50 12.06
N ALA A 121 -0.64 1.39 12.56
CA ALA A 121 -1.76 1.42 13.49
C ALA A 121 -1.39 2.18 14.77
N GLN A 122 -0.22 1.88 15.34
CA GLN A 122 0.28 2.53 16.55
C GLN A 122 0.61 4.01 16.32
N SER A 123 1.32 4.36 15.24
CA SER A 123 1.74 5.75 14.97
C SER A 123 0.55 6.67 14.67
N SER A 124 -0.55 6.11 14.16
CA SER A 124 -1.77 6.86 13.84
C SER A 124 -2.87 6.77 14.90
N ASP A 125 -2.61 6.13 16.05
CA ASP A 125 -3.57 5.86 17.14
C ASP A 125 -4.87 5.20 16.65
N ARG A 126 -4.73 4.13 15.89
CA ARG A 126 -5.85 3.40 15.28
C ARG A 126 -5.83 1.92 15.58
N LEU A 127 -7.03 1.36 15.72
CA LEU A 127 -7.22 -0.07 15.82
C LEU A 127 -6.89 -0.75 14.50
N ILE A 128 -6.18 -1.88 14.55
CA ILE A 128 -5.77 -2.64 13.36
C ILE A 128 -6.97 -3.08 12.50
N GLN A 129 -8.14 -3.31 13.12
CA GLN A 129 -9.38 -3.68 12.42
C GLN A 129 -9.96 -2.53 11.57
N ASN A 130 -9.56 -1.29 11.86
CA ASN A 130 -9.94 -0.09 11.12
C ASN A 130 -8.93 0.24 10.01
N ILE A 131 -7.89 -0.58 9.82
CA ILE A 131 -6.99 -0.46 8.67
C ILE A 131 -7.61 -1.16 7.46
N ILE A 132 -7.65 -0.46 6.34
CA ILE A 132 -7.94 -1.01 5.02
C ILE A 132 -6.62 -1.01 4.26
N PHE A 133 -6.02 -2.18 4.10
CA PHE A 133 -4.79 -2.34 3.34
C PHE A 133 -5.11 -2.65 1.87
N ILE A 134 -4.60 -1.82 0.96
CA ILE A 134 -4.75 -1.97 -0.48
C ILE A 134 -3.40 -2.38 -1.05
N GLY A 135 -3.32 -3.60 -1.58
CA GLY A 135 -2.10 -4.20 -2.12
C GLY A 135 -2.38 -5.01 -3.38
N ASP A 136 -1.34 -5.43 -4.08
CA ASP A 136 -1.44 -6.14 -5.36
C ASP A 136 -0.90 -7.58 -5.31
N ARG A 137 -0.27 -8.00 -4.21
CA ARG A 137 0.37 -9.32 -4.07
C ARG A 137 -0.25 -10.18 -2.99
N LEU A 138 -0.04 -11.50 -3.10
CA LEU A 138 -0.37 -12.46 -2.03
C LEU A 138 0.26 -12.07 -0.69
N SER A 139 1.47 -11.49 -0.72
CA SER A 139 2.17 -11.10 0.51
C SER A 139 1.43 -10.00 1.28
N ASP A 140 0.69 -9.13 0.59
CA ASP A 140 -0.10 -8.07 1.21
C ASP A 140 -1.35 -8.62 1.87
N LEU A 141 -2.05 -9.49 1.15
CA LEU A 141 -3.17 -10.24 1.69
C LEU A 141 -2.77 -10.98 2.97
N LYS A 142 -1.68 -11.74 2.92
CA LYS A 142 -1.19 -12.48 4.10
C LYS A 142 -0.73 -11.58 5.23
N THR A 143 -0.28 -10.35 4.92
CA THR A 143 0.01 -9.33 5.93
C THR A 143 -1.27 -8.89 6.63
N ALA A 144 -2.31 -8.54 5.87
CA ALA A 144 -3.59 -8.10 6.40
C ALA A 144 -4.28 -9.18 7.24
N GLU A 145 -4.31 -10.44 6.76
CA GLU A 145 -4.87 -11.57 7.50
C GLU A 145 -4.19 -11.76 8.86
N LYS A 146 -2.85 -11.72 8.91
CA LYS A 146 -2.11 -11.87 10.17
C LYS A 146 -2.25 -10.67 11.10
N ALA A 147 -2.43 -9.48 10.54
CA ALA A 147 -2.67 -8.27 11.32
C ALA A 147 -4.10 -8.22 11.87
N GLY A 148 -5.06 -8.88 11.21
CA GLY A 148 -6.48 -8.71 11.47
C GLY A 148 -7.05 -7.42 10.89
N SER A 149 -6.41 -6.87 9.85
CA SER A 149 -6.91 -5.71 9.11
C SER A 149 -7.77 -6.13 7.94
N GLN A 150 -8.47 -5.17 7.34
CA GLN A 150 -9.20 -5.39 6.10
C GLN A 150 -8.22 -5.36 4.92
N PHE A 151 -8.57 -6.06 3.84
CA PHE A 151 -7.76 -6.11 2.62
C PHE A 151 -8.61 -5.90 1.37
N ILE A 152 -8.06 -5.14 0.43
CA ILE A 152 -8.58 -4.99 -0.93
C ILE A 152 -7.43 -5.28 -1.89
N LEU A 153 -7.70 -6.14 -2.87
CA LEU A 153 -6.76 -6.41 -3.96
C LEU A 153 -6.94 -5.37 -5.07
N VAL A 154 -5.84 -4.78 -5.52
CA VAL A 154 -5.79 -4.05 -6.78
C VAL A 154 -4.90 -4.80 -7.76
N ARG A 155 -5.34 -4.94 -9.02
CA ARG A 155 -4.57 -5.63 -10.05
C ARG A 155 -3.40 -4.77 -10.51
N SER A 156 -2.25 -5.42 -10.66
CA SER A 156 -1.05 -4.87 -11.27
C SER A 156 -0.48 -5.87 -12.29
N SER A 157 0.58 -5.49 -13.00
CA SER A 157 1.32 -6.41 -13.86
C SER A 157 2.02 -7.55 -13.10
N MET A 158 2.10 -7.46 -11.77
CA MET A 158 2.79 -8.41 -10.90
C MET A 158 1.83 -9.18 -9.98
N THR A 159 0.52 -8.92 -10.06
CA THR A 159 -0.48 -9.68 -9.31
C THR A 159 -0.46 -11.15 -9.73
N GLU A 160 -0.32 -12.05 -8.77
CA GLU A 160 -0.30 -13.48 -9.08
C GLU A 160 -1.73 -13.97 -9.41
N PRO A 161 -1.97 -14.63 -10.57
CA PRO A 161 -3.32 -15.07 -10.97
C PRO A 161 -3.99 -16.02 -9.96
N GLU A 162 -3.18 -16.72 -9.18
CA GLU A 162 -3.64 -17.60 -8.11
C GLU A 162 -4.30 -16.84 -6.96
N VAL A 163 -3.90 -15.58 -6.69
CA VAL A 163 -4.53 -14.76 -5.64
C VAL A 163 -5.98 -14.49 -6.00
N GLU A 164 -6.23 -14.08 -7.24
CA GLU A 164 -7.59 -13.80 -7.71
C GLU A 164 -8.48 -15.02 -7.65
N LYS A 165 -7.94 -16.16 -8.14
CA LYS A 165 -8.66 -17.43 -8.23
C LYS A 165 -8.94 -18.04 -6.85
N ASN A 166 -7.97 -17.99 -5.94
CA ASN A 166 -8.06 -18.67 -4.65
C ASN A 166 -8.74 -17.80 -3.59
N TYR A 167 -8.83 -16.49 -3.79
CA TYR A 167 -9.46 -15.56 -2.85
C TYR A 167 -10.59 -14.72 -3.49
N PRO A 168 -11.61 -15.36 -4.09
CA PRO A 168 -12.70 -14.66 -4.79
C PRO A 168 -13.64 -13.88 -3.85
N HIS A 169 -13.50 -14.06 -2.54
CA HIS A 169 -14.30 -13.39 -1.51
C HIS A 169 -13.73 -12.02 -1.10
N ILE A 170 -12.52 -11.70 -1.55
CA ILE A 170 -11.87 -10.40 -1.33
C ILE A 170 -12.38 -9.44 -2.39
N LEU A 171 -12.49 -8.15 -2.06
CA LEU A 171 -12.77 -7.13 -3.07
C LEU A 171 -11.56 -6.98 -4.00
N GLN A 172 -11.80 -7.01 -5.30
CA GLN A 172 -10.75 -6.94 -6.32
C GLN A 172 -11.12 -5.87 -7.35
N PHE A 173 -10.18 -4.99 -7.66
CA PHE A 173 -10.37 -3.89 -8.63
C PHE A 173 -9.19 -3.79 -9.59
N ASP A 174 -9.44 -3.20 -10.76
CA ASP A 174 -8.42 -3.06 -11.81
C ASP A 174 -7.44 -1.91 -11.53
N SER A 175 -7.82 -0.96 -10.67
CA SER A 175 -6.97 0.18 -10.30
C SER A 175 -7.26 0.71 -8.90
N LEU A 176 -6.31 1.49 -8.37
CA LEU A 176 -6.50 2.20 -7.10
C LEU A 176 -7.67 3.19 -7.22
N LEU A 177 -7.86 3.81 -8.39
CA LEU A 177 -8.97 4.73 -8.63
C LEU A 177 -10.32 4.02 -8.58
N ASP A 178 -10.44 2.82 -9.15
CA ASP A 178 -11.66 2.01 -9.08
C ASP A 178 -11.97 1.57 -7.65
N THR A 179 -10.93 1.22 -6.90
CA THR A 179 -11.06 0.94 -5.46
C THR A 179 -11.62 2.15 -4.72
N VAL A 180 -11.07 3.34 -4.96
CA VAL A 180 -11.52 4.58 -4.31
C VAL A 180 -12.93 4.98 -4.77
N ASN A 181 -13.27 4.79 -6.04
CA ASN A 181 -14.63 4.95 -6.54
C ASN A 181 -15.62 4.12 -5.74
N TYR A 182 -15.30 2.84 -5.51
CA TYR A 182 -16.14 1.95 -4.72
C TYR A 182 -16.26 2.39 -3.26
N LEU A 183 -15.14 2.81 -2.64
CA LEU A 183 -15.11 3.22 -1.23
C LEU A 183 -15.90 4.50 -0.95
N LEU A 184 -15.90 5.46 -1.87
CA LEU A 184 -16.50 6.79 -1.66
C LEU A 184 -17.96 6.92 -2.11
N VAL A 185 -18.52 5.92 -2.80
CA VAL A 185 -19.92 5.94 -3.26
C VAL A 185 -20.87 5.34 -2.21
N LYS A 186 -20.35 4.79 -1.11
CA LYS A 186 -21.14 4.16 -0.03
C LYS A 186 -21.37 5.06 1.17
#